data_AF-A0A663MQQ4-F1
#
_entry.id   AF-A0A663MQQ4-F1
#
_cell.length_a   1.000
_cell.length_b   1.000
_cell.length_c   1.000
_cell.angle_alpha   90.00
_cell.angle_beta   90.00
_cell.angle_gamma   90.00
#
_symmetry.space_group_name_H-M   'P 1'
#
loop_
_entity.id
_entity.type
_entity.pdbx_description
1 polymer ?
#
loop_
_entity_poly.entity_id
_entity_poly.type
_entity_poly.pdbx_seq_one_letter_code
_entity_poly.pdbx_strand_id
1 'polypeptide(L)'
;MRSLLALLTMTLALAALYCCEKDPKDPSGSRNTDSIKITKEVANAFVKRQKRSSLFEWYSEYYKTSTEHMQERCENYPPCDYLSDQIGFPMAYNHFFGRY
;
A
#
# COMPACT_ATOMS: atom_id res chain seq x y z
N MET A 1 -17.42 -34.81 28.32
CA MET A 1 -16.95 -35.71 27.24
C MET A 1 -17.99 -35.88 26.13
N ARG A 2 -19.22 -36.35 26.40
CA ARG A 2 -20.26 -36.56 25.35
C ARG A 2 -20.77 -35.28 24.67
N SER A 3 -20.90 -34.18 25.42
CA SER A 3 -21.37 -32.88 24.89
C SER A 3 -20.38 -32.23 23.91
N LEU A 4 -19.07 -32.37 24.17
CA LEU A 4 -18.03 -31.84 23.29
C LEU A 4 -17.95 -32.61 21.96
N LEU A 5 -18.16 -33.92 22.00
CA LEU A 5 -18.23 -34.75 20.80
C LEU A 5 -19.46 -34.39 19.94
N ALA A 6 -20.61 -34.12 20.57
CA ALA A 6 -21.81 -33.68 19.87
C ALA A 6 -21.60 -32.32 19.15
N LEU A 7 -20.95 -31.36 19.81
CA LEU A 7 -20.63 -30.06 19.20
C LEU A 7 -19.66 -30.20 18.01
N LEU A 8 -18.66 -31.07 18.12
CA LEU A 8 -17.72 -31.35 17.02
C LEU A 8 -18.43 -32.01 15.83
N THR A 9 -19.35 -32.95 16.07
CA THR A 9 -20.07 -33.59 14.96
C THR A 9 -21.04 -32.64 14.26
N MET A 10 -21.68 -31.73 15.00
CA MET A 10 -22.60 -30.74 14.41
C MET A 10 -21.87 -29.70 13.57
N THR A 11 -20.71 -29.23 14.02
CA THR A 11 -19.89 -28.28 13.25
C THR A 11 -19.32 -28.90 11.98
N LEU A 12 -18.92 -30.18 12.03
CA LEU A 12 -18.46 -30.89 10.82
C LEU A 12 -19.59 -31.08 9.80
N ALA A 13 -20.80 -31.42 10.26
CA ALA A 13 -21.96 -31.61 9.39
C ALA A 13 -22.38 -30.29 8.70
N LEU A 14 -22.36 -29.17 9.43
CA LEU A 14 -22.63 -27.85 8.87
C LEU A 14 -21.57 -27.43 7.84
N ALA A 15 -20.29 -27.73 8.09
CA ALA A 15 -19.22 -27.46 7.13
C ALA A 15 -19.38 -28.29 5.85
N ALA A 16 -19.77 -29.56 5.96
CA ALA A 16 -20.01 -30.42 4.79
C ALA A 16 -21.19 -29.93 3.94
N LEU A 17 -22.26 -29.43 4.58
CA LEU A 17 -23.40 -28.84 3.88
C LEU A 17 -23.02 -27.53 3.16
N TYR A 18 -22.24 -26.65 3.82
CA TYR A 18 -21.74 -25.42 3.21
C TYR A 18 -20.76 -25.66 2.05
N CYS A 19 -19.95 -26.72 2.10
CA CYS A 19 -19.01 -27.04 1.03
C CYS A 19 -19.64 -27.76 -0.17
N CYS A 20 -20.87 -28.27 -0.03
CA CYS A 20 -21.57 -28.98 -1.09
C CYS A 20 -22.66 -28.16 -1.79
N GLU A 21 -22.79 -26.86 -1.48
CA GLU A 21 -23.61 -25.94 -2.26
C GLU A 21 -22.92 -25.69 -3.61
N LYS A 22 -23.19 -26.61 -4.52
CA LYS A 22 -22.69 -26.64 -5.88
C LYS A 22 -23.63 -25.78 -6.72
N ASP A 23 -23.18 -24.56 -7.03
CA ASP A 23 -23.87 -23.66 -7.94
C ASP A 23 -24.27 -24.38 -9.25
N PRO A 24 -25.50 -24.19 -9.75
CA PRO A 24 -25.94 -24.82 -10.98
C PRO A 24 -25.21 -24.19 -12.16
N LYS A 25 -24.27 -24.95 -12.74
CA LYS A 25 -23.80 -24.86 -14.13
C LYS A 25 -23.91 -23.48 -14.78
N ASP A 26 -22.85 -22.68 -14.69
CA ASP A 26 -22.56 -21.75 -15.77
C ASP A 26 -22.10 -22.54 -17.01
N PRO A 27 -22.57 -22.16 -18.21
CA PRO A 27 -22.43 -22.96 -19.40
C PRO A 27 -20.97 -23.08 -19.78
N SER A 28 -20.60 -24.28 -20.20
CA SER A 28 -19.42 -24.58 -20.99
C SER A 28 -19.39 -23.72 -22.25
N GLY A 29 -18.94 -22.48 -22.11
CA GLY A 29 -18.64 -21.57 -23.20
C GLY A 29 -17.13 -21.40 -23.25
N SER A 30 -16.50 -22.15 -24.15
CA SER A 30 -15.17 -21.92 -24.70
C SER A 30 -14.63 -20.51 -24.39
N ARG A 31 -13.84 -20.37 -23.32
CA ARG A 31 -13.21 -19.10 -22.99
C ARG A 31 -12.05 -18.93 -23.95
N ASN A 32 -12.34 -18.45 -25.15
CA ASN A 32 -11.36 -17.96 -26.10
C ASN A 32 -10.48 -16.96 -25.35
N THR A 33 -9.28 -17.39 -24.97
CA THR A 33 -8.29 -16.56 -24.27
C THR A 33 -7.81 -15.38 -25.12
N ASP A 34 -8.21 -15.34 -26.39
CA ASP A 34 -7.93 -14.25 -27.33
C ASP A 34 -8.87 -13.05 -27.18
N SER A 35 -10.02 -13.18 -26.50
CA SER A 35 -10.90 -12.02 -26.22
C SER A 35 -10.46 -11.19 -25.00
N ILE A 36 -9.50 -11.69 -24.21
CA ILE A 36 -8.93 -11.00 -23.03
C ILE A 36 -7.54 -10.44 -23.34
N LYS A 37 -7.26 -10.12 -24.61
CA LYS A 37 -6.06 -9.38 -24.99
C LYS A 37 -6.47 -7.94 -25.27
N ILE A 38 -6.31 -7.10 -24.26
CA ILE A 38 -6.46 -5.64 -24.43
C ILE A 38 -5.33 -5.18 -25.35
N THR A 39 -5.67 -4.46 -26.43
CA THR A 39 -4.67 -3.94 -27.36
C THR A 39 -3.76 -2.93 -26.67
N LYS A 40 -2.53 -2.78 -27.15
CA LYS A 40 -1.52 -1.88 -26.55
C LYS A 40 -2.02 -0.44 -26.47
N GLU A 41 -2.83 -0.01 -27.43
CA GLU A 41 -3.43 1.32 -27.51
C GLU A 41 -4.47 1.52 -26.40
N VAL A 42 -5.32 0.52 -26.17
CA VAL A 42 -6.33 0.54 -25.12
C VAL A 42 -5.65 0.45 -23.74
N ALA A 43 -4.66 -0.43 -23.59
CA ALA A 43 -3.84 -0.50 -22.38
C ALA A 43 -3.14 0.84 -22.12
N ASN A 44 -2.56 1.48 -23.13
CA ASN A 44 -1.93 2.80 -23.01
C ASN A 44 -2.93 3.91 -22.69
N ALA A 45 -4.20 3.80 -23.06
CA ALA A 45 -5.23 4.76 -22.65
C ALA A 45 -5.52 4.67 -21.13
N PHE A 46 -5.49 3.47 -20.56
CA PHE A 46 -5.62 3.25 -19.12
C PHE A 46 -4.30 3.49 -18.35
N VAL A 47 -3.17 3.19 -18.97
CA VAL A 47 -1.80 3.35 -18.42
C VAL A 47 -1.21 4.72 -18.74
N LYS A 48 -1.93 5.60 -19.47
CA LYS A 48 -1.76 7.07 -19.43
C LYS A 48 -2.14 7.53 -18.03
N ARG A 49 -1.32 7.09 -17.08
CA ARG A 49 -1.21 7.53 -15.72
C ARG A 49 -1.20 9.03 -15.82
N GLN A 50 -2.30 9.64 -15.38
CA GLN A 50 -2.37 11.06 -15.13
C GLN A 50 -1.09 11.40 -14.38
N LYS A 51 -0.18 12.13 -15.03
CA LYS A 51 1.13 12.45 -14.47
C LYS A 51 0.82 13.16 -13.16
N ARG A 52 1.00 12.45 -12.04
CA ARG A 52 0.89 13.01 -10.68
C ARG A 52 2.15 13.86 -10.43
N SER A 53 2.41 14.79 -11.34
CA SER A 53 3.22 15.95 -11.07
C SER A 53 2.23 17.08 -11.17
N SER A 54 1.51 17.30 -10.08
CA SER A 54 0.72 18.52 -9.97
C SER A 54 1.69 19.70 -10.08
N LEU A 55 1.28 20.78 -10.74
CA LEU A 55 2.04 22.05 -10.71
C LEU A 55 2.42 22.46 -9.28
N PHE A 56 1.58 22.07 -8.32
CA PHE A 56 1.77 22.26 -6.90
C PHE A 56 2.97 21.49 -6.34
N GLU A 57 3.14 20.20 -6.64
CA GLU A 57 4.32 19.42 -6.21
C GLU A 57 5.63 20.01 -6.75
N TRP A 58 5.63 20.43 -8.03
CA TRP A 58 6.80 21.09 -8.61
C TRP A 58 7.10 22.42 -7.91
N TYR A 59 6.06 23.20 -7.58
CA TYR A 59 6.21 24.44 -6.86
C TYR A 59 6.72 24.23 -5.42
N SER A 60 6.19 23.26 -4.68
CA SER A 60 6.67 22.94 -3.33
C SER A 60 8.11 22.45 -3.30
N GLU A 61 8.52 21.67 -4.30
CA GLU A 61 9.90 21.17 -4.38
C GLU A 61 10.89 22.28 -4.72
N TYR A 62 10.46 23.28 -5.49
CA TYR A 62 11.28 24.43 -5.87
C TYR A 62 11.36 25.50 -4.76
N TYR A 63 10.25 25.71 -4.03
CA TYR A 63 10.14 26.72 -2.98
C TYR A 63 10.15 26.10 -1.59
N LYS A 64 11.26 25.43 -1.28
CA LYS A 64 11.50 24.90 0.07
C LYS A 64 11.81 26.03 1.05
N THR A 65 11.27 25.91 2.24
CA THR A 65 11.56 26.79 3.37
C THR A 65 12.96 26.55 3.91
N SER A 66 13.54 27.54 4.61
CA SER A 66 14.83 27.34 5.30
C SER A 66 14.78 26.15 6.26
N THR A 67 13.64 25.93 6.91
CA THR A 67 13.41 24.80 7.83
C THR A 67 13.40 23.46 7.11
N GLU A 68 12.76 23.36 5.93
CA GLU A 68 12.80 22.13 5.12
C GLU A 68 14.22 21.82 4.66
N HIS A 69 15.00 22.81 4.24
CA HIS A 69 16.42 22.59 3.90
C HIS A 69 17.26 22.10 5.08
N MET A 70 16.99 22.58 6.29
CA MET A 70 17.63 22.08 7.50
C MET A 70 17.21 20.64 7.79
N GLN A 71 15.94 20.32 7.57
CA GLN A 71 15.39 18.99 7.82
C GLN A 71 15.96 17.96 6.85
N GLU A 72 15.98 18.27 5.56
CA GLU A 72 16.63 17.43 4.54
C GLU A 72 18.11 17.20 4.81
N ARG A 73 18.80 18.19 5.40
CA ARG A 73 20.20 18.03 5.82
C ARG A 73 20.35 17.06 7.00
N CYS A 74 19.43 17.09 7.96
CA CYS A 74 19.43 16.15 9.08
C CYS A 74 19.10 14.73 8.62
N GLU A 75 18.08 14.57 7.77
CA GLU A 75 17.67 13.28 7.18
C GLU A 75 18.80 12.68 6.32
N ASN A 76 19.57 13.51 5.60
CA ASN A 76 20.76 13.05 4.87
C ASN A 76 21.96 12.66 5.77
N TYR A 77 21.91 12.95 7.06
CA TYR A 77 22.97 12.62 8.01
C TYR A 77 22.46 11.63 9.05
N PRO A 78 22.71 10.30 8.88
CA PRO A 78 22.10 9.25 9.70
C PRO A 78 22.24 9.45 11.22
N PRO A 79 23.34 10.00 11.77
CA PRO A 79 23.41 10.30 13.19
C PRO A 79 22.43 11.39 13.66
N CYS A 80 22.16 12.41 12.82
CA CYS A 80 21.14 13.42 13.12
C CYS A 80 19.75 12.83 13.00
N ASP A 81 19.48 12.07 11.93
CA ASP A 81 18.20 11.40 11.69
C ASP A 81 17.78 10.54 12.88
N TYR A 82 18.65 9.61 13.30
CA TYR A 82 18.40 8.73 14.45
C TYR A 82 18.24 9.47 15.79
N LEU A 83 18.96 10.58 15.97
CA LEU A 83 18.83 11.40 17.17
C LEU A 83 17.52 12.21 17.12
N SER A 84 17.10 12.66 15.94
CA SER A 84 15.88 13.44 15.74
C SER A 84 14.63 12.65 16.12
N ASP A 85 14.63 11.33 15.92
CA ASP A 85 13.54 10.45 16.37
C ASP A 85 13.41 10.38 17.91
N GLN A 86 14.50 10.64 18.63
CA GLN A 86 14.53 10.54 20.10
C GLN A 86 14.26 11.86 20.80
N ILE A 87 14.93 12.93 20.34
CA ILE A 87 14.90 14.24 21.00
C ILE A 87 14.18 15.30 20.16
N GLY A 88 13.73 14.96 18.96
CA GLY A 88 13.13 15.90 18.01
C GLY A 88 14.15 16.63 17.15
N PHE A 89 13.72 16.99 15.95
CA PHE A 89 14.51 17.67 14.93
C PHE A 89 15.26 18.94 15.40
N PRO A 90 14.66 19.93 16.06
CA PRO A 90 15.39 21.16 16.42
C PRO A 90 16.53 20.92 17.42
N MET A 91 16.39 19.92 18.31
CA MET A 91 17.45 19.57 19.27
C MET A 91 18.55 18.75 18.59
N ALA A 92 18.18 17.78 17.74
CA ALA A 92 19.13 16.97 16.98
C ALA A 92 19.92 17.81 15.98
N TYR A 93 19.26 18.73 15.27
CA TYR A 93 19.90 19.64 14.32
C TYR A 93 20.89 20.55 15.04
N ASN A 94 20.51 21.15 16.17
CA ASN A 94 21.42 21.96 16.99
C ASN A 94 22.64 21.20 17.50
N HIS A 95 22.49 19.90 17.80
CA HIS A 95 23.59 19.07 18.29
C HIS A 95 24.70 18.88 17.24
N PHE A 96 24.33 18.68 15.96
CA PHE A 96 25.28 18.38 14.89
C PHE A 96 25.66 19.59 14.04
N PHE A 97 24.71 20.47 13.74
CA PHE A 97 24.86 21.58 12.80
C PHE A 97 24.86 22.95 13.48
N GLY A 98 24.55 23.02 14.78
CA GLY A 98 24.39 24.28 15.49
C GLY A 98 23.09 24.99 15.12
N ARG A 99 23.08 26.33 15.23
CA ARG A 99 21.87 27.18 15.18
C ARG A 99 20.79 26.71 14.20
N TYR A 100 19.70 26.19 14.79
CA TYR A 100 18.38 26.02 14.21
C TYR A 100 17.60 27.35 14.23
#